data_AF-F4FZ37-F1
#
_entry.id   AF-F4FZ37-F1
#
_cell.length_a   1.000
_cell.length_b   1.000
_cell.length_c   1.000
_cell.angle_alpha   90.00
_cell.angle_beta   90.00
_cell.angle_gamma   90.00
#
_symmetry.space_group_name_H-M   'P 1'
#
loop_
_entity.id
_entity.type
_entity.pdbx_description
1 polymer ?
#
loop_
_entity_poly.entity_id
_entity_poly.type
_entity_poly.pdbx_seq_one_letter_code
_entity_poly.pdbx_strand_id
1 'polypeptide(L)'
;MKVKIKSVVNPIGWERLVVIPLTSSGKYVLGLNFFEDVEGGRQGRFVVVIDKFDELNDIKLVEGEKALVEAAEVRHDYNKISKVLRIEKFRLSSFIPLFFNVSVKSQIEGEDRGIMGYLNYINKFGIPDLKDIRNLIQLSVEEIL
;
A
#
# COMPACT_ATOMS: atom_id res chain seq x y z
N MET A 1 -12.07 1.71 -4.53
CA MET A 1 -11.32 2.65 -3.68
C MET A 1 -11.40 4.02 -4.31
N LYS A 2 -11.94 5.01 -3.59
CA LYS A 2 -11.94 6.41 -4.03
C LYS A 2 -11.02 7.20 -3.12
N VAL A 3 -10.06 7.92 -3.68
CA VAL A 3 -9.05 8.68 -2.93
C VAL A 3 -9.11 10.14 -3.33
N LYS A 4 -9.13 11.03 -2.34
CA LYS A 4 -9.07 12.48 -2.52
C LYS A 4 -7.69 12.98 -2.17
N ILE A 5 -7.02 13.63 -3.13
CA ILE A 5 -5.65 14.11 -2.99
C ILE A 5 -5.66 15.62 -3.19
N LYS A 6 -5.20 16.37 -2.19
CA LYS A 6 -5.04 17.83 -2.32
C LYS A 6 -3.89 18.16 -3.27
N SER A 7 -4.00 19.27 -3.98
CA SER A 7 -2.95 19.75 -4.88
C SER A 7 -1.63 20.05 -4.17
N VAL A 8 -1.71 20.49 -2.91
CA VAL A 8 -0.55 20.66 -2.03
C VAL A 8 -0.63 19.62 -0.91
N VAL A 9 0.34 18.72 -0.90
CA VAL A 9 0.48 17.67 0.10
C VAL A 9 1.71 17.97 0.95
N ASN A 10 1.52 18.19 2.25
CA ASN A 10 2.63 18.39 3.18
C ASN A 10 3.10 17.03 3.73
N PRO A 11 4.42 16.75 3.72
CA PRO A 11 4.95 15.53 4.30
C PRO A 11 4.75 15.52 5.82
N ILE A 12 4.26 14.40 6.34
CA ILE A 12 4.15 14.14 7.79
C ILE A 12 5.28 13.23 8.31
N GLY A 13 6.15 12.77 7.41
CA GLY A 13 7.29 11.93 7.74
C GLY A 13 7.83 11.20 6.52
N TRP A 14 8.77 10.31 6.77
CA TRP A 14 9.40 9.44 5.77
C TRP A 14 9.27 7.98 6.23
N GLU A 15 9.02 7.06 5.32
CA GLU A 15 8.83 5.65 5.66
C GLU A 15 9.28 4.72 4.52
N ARG A 16 9.77 3.54 4.90
CA ARG A 16 10.11 2.42 4.01
C ARG A 16 9.12 1.29 4.20
N LEU A 17 8.64 0.74 3.09
CA LEU A 17 7.64 -0.32 3.13
C LEU A 17 7.68 -1.16 1.86
N VAL A 18 7.31 -2.44 2.01
CA VAL A 18 7.03 -3.29 0.85
C VAL A 18 5.62 -3.01 0.36
N VAL A 19 5.48 -2.74 -0.93
CA VAL A 19 4.21 -2.47 -1.60
C VAL A 19 3.86 -3.63 -2.51
N ILE A 20 2.71 -4.24 -2.26
CA ILE A 20 2.08 -5.22 -3.14
C ILE A 20 1.09 -4.45 -4.03
N PRO A 21 1.37 -4.25 -5.33
CA PRO A 21 0.52 -3.43 -6.19
C PRO A 21 -0.82 -4.12 -6.49
N LEU A 22 -1.92 -3.41 -6.28
CA LEU A 22 -3.28 -3.93 -6.51
C LEU A 22 -3.90 -3.41 -7.80
N THR A 23 -3.81 -2.10 -8.03
CA THR A 23 -4.38 -1.43 -9.22
C THR A 23 -3.74 -0.05 -9.36
N SER A 24 -3.77 0.52 -10.55
CA SER A 24 -3.29 1.88 -10.84
C SER A 24 -4.39 2.78 -11.43
N SER A 25 -4.19 4.08 -11.32
CA SER A 25 -5.00 5.13 -11.96
C SER A 25 -4.07 6.29 -12.33
N GLY A 26 -3.62 6.36 -13.58
CA GLY A 26 -2.57 7.30 -13.99
C GLY A 26 -1.27 7.04 -13.23
N LYS A 27 -0.70 8.11 -12.64
CA LYS A 27 0.54 8.05 -11.83
C LYS A 27 0.34 7.46 -10.42
N TYR A 28 -0.88 7.04 -10.06
CA TYR A 28 -1.19 6.57 -8.70
C TYR A 28 -1.35 5.07 -8.67
N VAL A 29 -0.64 4.41 -7.77
CA VAL A 29 -0.74 2.97 -7.52
C VAL A 29 -1.35 2.77 -6.15
N LEU A 30 -2.49 2.07 -6.10
CA LEU A 30 -3.02 1.54 -4.85
C LEU A 30 -2.32 0.21 -4.56
N GLY A 31 -1.69 0.12 -3.41
CA GLY A 31 -1.02 -1.07 -2.93
C GLY A 31 -1.54 -1.54 -1.58
N LEU A 32 -1.18 -2.78 -1.25
CA LEU A 32 -1.28 -3.34 0.08
C LEU A 32 0.11 -3.42 0.69
N ASN A 33 0.23 -2.97 1.94
CA ASN A 33 1.38 -3.22 2.78
C ASN A 33 0.95 -4.04 4.01
N PHE A 34 1.84 -4.89 4.51
CA PHE A 34 1.69 -5.48 5.83
C PHE A 34 2.64 -4.76 6.79
N PHE A 35 2.07 -4.17 7.83
CA PHE A 35 2.79 -3.35 8.79
C PHE A 35 2.95 -4.08 10.12
N GLU A 36 4.13 -4.02 10.71
CA GLU A 36 4.41 -4.56 12.04
C GLU A 36 3.98 -3.55 13.13
N ASP A 37 2.71 -3.63 13.54
CA ASP A 37 2.14 -2.79 14.60
C ASP A 37 2.65 -3.19 16.00
N VAL A 38 2.88 -4.48 16.18
CA VAL A 38 3.54 -5.14 17.32
C VAL A 38 4.54 -6.16 16.78
N GLU A 39 5.52 -6.61 17.57
CA GLU A 39 6.49 -7.64 17.16
C GLU A 39 5.81 -8.87 16.54
N GLY A 40 6.25 -9.29 15.34
CA GLY A 40 5.62 -10.38 14.59
C GLY A 40 4.29 -10.02 13.92
N GLY A 41 3.86 -8.76 14.03
CA GLY A 41 2.66 -8.19 13.45
C GLY A 41 2.71 -8.15 11.92
N ARG A 42 1.52 -8.15 11.32
CA ARG A 42 1.29 -8.19 9.86
C ARG A 42 -0.07 -7.56 9.54
N GLN A 43 -0.31 -6.38 10.10
CA GLN A 43 -1.56 -5.67 9.88
C GLN A 43 -1.62 -5.16 8.44
N GLY A 44 -2.65 -5.57 7.68
CA GLY A 44 -2.90 -5.06 6.34
C GLY A 44 -3.22 -3.56 6.36
N ARG A 45 -2.55 -2.81 5.48
CA ARG A 45 -2.69 -1.36 5.32
C ARG A 45 -2.69 -1.05 3.83
N PHE A 46 -3.78 -0.46 3.32
CA PHE A 46 -3.76 0.15 2.00
C PHE A 46 -2.86 1.38 2.01
N VAL A 47 -2.14 1.56 0.91
CA VAL A 47 -1.25 2.70 0.65
C VAL A 47 -1.43 3.15 -0.78
N VAL A 48 -1.28 4.44 -1.02
CA VAL A 48 -1.19 5.00 -2.37
C VAL A 48 0.24 5.45 -2.60
N VAL A 49 0.81 5.12 -3.75
CA VAL A 49 2.14 5.56 -4.15
C VAL A 49 2.04 6.35 -5.45
N ILE A 50 2.72 7.49 -5.53
CA ILE A 50 2.91 8.21 -6.79
C ILE A 50 4.07 7.56 -7.54
N ASP A 51 3.75 6.77 -8.55
CA ASP A 51 4.68 6.10 -9.43
C ASP A 51 4.64 6.75 -10.81
N LYS A 52 5.67 7.56 -11.12
CA LYS A 52 5.76 8.30 -12.38
C LYS A 52 6.35 7.47 -13.51
N PHE A 53 7.01 6.36 -13.20
CA PHE A 53 7.85 5.60 -14.14
C PHE A 53 7.36 4.15 -14.32
N ASP A 54 6.20 3.81 -13.76
CA ASP A 54 5.59 2.47 -13.81
C ASP A 54 6.53 1.38 -13.26
N GLU A 55 7.25 1.74 -12.20
CA GLU A 55 8.19 0.84 -11.53
C GLU A 55 7.47 -0.15 -10.60
N LEU A 56 6.27 0.13 -10.10
CA LEU A 56 5.49 -0.73 -9.21
C LEU A 56 4.65 -1.78 -9.95
N ASN A 57 5.28 -2.43 -10.92
CA ASN A 57 4.73 -3.55 -11.67
C ASN A 57 5.01 -4.92 -11.04
N ASP A 58 5.52 -4.98 -9.81
CA ASP A 58 5.68 -6.18 -8.98
C ASP A 58 5.75 -5.78 -7.49
N ILE A 59 5.85 -6.74 -6.58
CA ILE A 59 6.09 -6.50 -5.16
C ILE A 59 7.48 -5.88 -4.99
N LYS A 60 7.53 -4.63 -4.51
CA LYS A 60 8.79 -3.87 -4.39
C LYS A 60 8.89 -3.12 -3.07
N LEU A 61 10.13 -2.79 -2.71
CA LEU A 61 10.40 -1.87 -1.61
C LEU A 61 10.26 -0.43 -2.12
N VAL A 62 9.48 0.36 -1.40
CA VAL A 62 9.29 1.80 -1.63
C VAL A 62 9.84 2.55 -0.43
N GLU A 63 10.55 3.64 -0.69
CA GLU A 63 11.00 4.59 0.31
C GLU A 63 10.65 6.01 -0.14
N GLY A 64 10.10 6.84 0.74
CA GLY A 64 9.72 8.19 0.34
C GLY A 64 8.98 8.98 1.40
N GLU A 65 8.58 10.18 1.00
CA GLU A 65 7.80 11.08 1.83
C GLU A 65 6.36 10.57 1.95
N LYS A 66 5.83 10.64 3.17
CA LYS A 66 4.51 10.17 3.52
C LYS A 66 3.60 11.34 3.86
N ALA A 67 2.37 11.28 3.37
CA ALA A 67 1.24 12.08 3.81
C ALA A 67 0.02 11.19 4.08
N LEU A 68 -1.10 11.78 4.48
CA LEU A 68 -2.38 11.10 4.61
C LEU A 68 -3.38 11.69 3.61
N VAL A 69 -4.15 10.81 2.98
CA VAL A 69 -5.20 11.16 2.02
C VAL A 69 -6.51 10.50 2.41
N GLU A 70 -7.61 11.17 2.13
CA GLU A 70 -8.93 10.63 2.39
C GLU A 70 -9.24 9.51 1.40
N ALA A 71 -9.80 8.43 1.92
CA ALA A 71 -10.20 7.26 1.18
C ALA A 71 -11.59 6.79 1.59
N ALA A 72 -12.40 6.44 0.59
CA ALA A 72 -13.71 5.85 0.77
C ALA A 72 -13.74 4.40 0.24
N GLU A 73 -14.71 3.63 0.72
CA GLU A 73 -14.93 2.21 0.35
C GLU A 73 -13.85 1.24 0.89
N VAL A 74 -12.99 1.69 1.81
CA VAL A 74 -11.88 0.92 2.39
C VAL A 74 -12.29 -0.46 2.90
N ARG A 75 -13.38 -0.54 3.68
CA ARG A 75 -13.88 -1.82 4.20
C ARG A 75 -14.36 -2.75 3.09
N HIS A 76 -15.06 -2.20 2.10
CA HIS A 76 -15.60 -2.98 0.98
C HIS A 76 -14.48 -3.60 0.16
N ASP A 77 -13.45 -2.81 -0.13
CA ASP A 77 -12.30 -3.27 -0.90
C ASP A 77 -11.45 -4.30 -0.12
N TYR A 78 -11.26 -4.11 1.18
CA TYR A 78 -10.64 -5.15 2.02
C TYR A 78 -11.39 -6.47 1.98
N ASN A 79 -12.72 -6.43 2.07
CA ASN A 79 -13.54 -7.65 2.02
C ASN A 79 -13.43 -8.39 0.68
N LYS A 80 -13.08 -7.69 -0.41
CA LYS A 80 -12.81 -8.34 -1.70
C LYS A 80 -11.43 -8.98 -1.69
N ILE A 81 -10.40 -8.25 -1.27
CA ILE A 81 -9.03 -8.76 -1.22
C ILE A 81 -8.91 -9.94 -0.24
N SER A 82 -9.59 -9.89 0.90
CA SER A 82 -9.50 -10.95 1.92
C SER A 82 -10.06 -12.30 1.49
N LYS A 83 -10.82 -12.35 0.40
CA LYS A 83 -11.32 -13.62 -0.19
C LYS A 83 -10.24 -14.41 -0.91
N VAL A 84 -9.20 -13.73 -1.39
CA VAL A 84 -8.08 -14.33 -2.13
C VAL A 84 -6.76 -14.27 -1.35
N LEU A 85 -6.65 -13.34 -0.39
CA LEU A 85 -5.44 -13.10 0.39
C LEU A 85 -5.72 -13.19 1.89
N ARG A 86 -4.88 -13.91 2.64
CA ARG A 86 -5.10 -14.11 4.09
C ARG A 86 -4.72 -12.90 4.93
N ILE A 87 -5.65 -11.98 5.13
CA ILE A 87 -5.45 -10.80 5.97
C ILE A 87 -6.10 -11.00 7.35
N GLU A 88 -5.31 -11.28 8.39
CA GLU A 88 -5.84 -11.54 9.74
C GLU A 88 -6.32 -10.29 10.46
N LYS A 89 -5.62 -9.17 10.27
CA LYS A 89 -5.96 -7.86 10.82
C LYS A 89 -5.74 -6.81 9.75
N PHE A 90 -6.65 -5.85 9.65
CA PHE A 90 -6.55 -4.76 8.71
C PHE A 90 -6.88 -3.44 9.38
N ARG A 91 -6.18 -2.39 8.98
CA ARG A 91 -6.41 -1.04 9.48
C ARG A 91 -7.58 -0.42 8.73
N LEU A 92 -8.70 -0.25 9.44
CA LEU A 92 -9.85 0.50 8.96
C LEU A 92 -9.69 1.98 9.32
N SER A 93 -9.42 2.79 8.30
CA SER A 93 -9.29 4.23 8.42
C SER A 93 -9.80 4.87 7.15
N SER A 94 -10.52 5.99 7.27
CA SER A 94 -10.85 6.86 6.15
C SER A 94 -9.65 7.66 5.65
N PHE A 95 -8.51 7.55 6.33
CA PHE A 95 -7.24 8.14 5.90
C PHE A 95 -6.23 7.03 5.66
N ILE A 96 -5.71 6.97 4.44
CA ILE A 96 -4.64 6.05 4.06
C ILE A 96 -3.39 6.84 3.70
N PRO A 97 -2.21 6.22 3.77
CA PRO A 97 -0.96 6.89 3.47
C PRO A 97 -0.82 7.13 1.97
N LEU A 98 -0.36 8.32 1.62
CA LEU A 98 0.14 8.64 0.29
C LEU A 98 1.66 8.74 0.37
N PHE A 99 2.35 8.08 -0.54
CA PHE A 99 3.79 8.15 -0.72
C PHE A 99 4.13 8.93 -1.99
N PHE A 100 5.03 9.90 -1.87
CA PHE A 100 5.49 10.75 -2.96
C PHE A 100 7.00 11.01 -2.83
N ASN A 101 7.60 11.52 -3.91
CA ASN A 101 9.07 11.63 -4.02
C ASN A 101 9.76 10.31 -3.69
N VAL A 102 9.25 9.23 -4.29
CA VAL A 102 9.63 7.86 -3.93
C VAL A 102 10.87 7.38 -4.70
N SER A 103 11.62 6.51 -4.04
CA SER A 103 12.64 5.64 -4.63
C SER A 103 12.14 4.20 -4.53
N VAL A 104 12.21 3.47 -5.64
CA VAL A 104 11.73 2.09 -5.76
C VAL A 104 12.93 1.15 -5.87
N LYS A 105 12.94 0.11 -5.04
CA LYS A 105 14.03 -0.87 -4.96
C LYS A 105 13.49 -2.27 -5.20
N SER A 106 14.16 -3.02 -6.07
CA SER A 106 13.82 -4.42 -6.35
C SER A 106 14.22 -5.36 -5.20
N GLN A 107 15.28 -5.01 -4.46
CA GLN A 107 15.73 -5.78 -3.31
C GLN A 107 14.93 -5.37 -2.07
N ILE A 108 14.27 -6.35 -1.44
CA ILE A 108 13.55 -6.17 -0.18
C ILE A 108 14.55 -6.41 0.96
N GLU A 109 14.90 -5.34 1.67
CA GLU A 109 15.85 -5.37 2.78
C GLU A 109 15.52 -4.30 3.83
N GLY A 110 15.96 -4.52 5.07
CA GLY A 110 15.81 -3.58 6.18
C GLY A 110 14.85 -4.07 7.26
N GLU A 111 14.86 -3.36 8.39
CA GLU A 111 14.13 -3.72 9.61
C GLU A 111 12.98 -2.74 9.92
N ASP A 112 12.66 -1.85 8.98
CA ASP A 112 11.53 -0.94 9.13
C ASP A 112 10.21 -1.73 9.26
N ARG A 113 9.28 -1.23 10.08
CA ARG A 113 8.00 -1.92 10.35
C ARG A 113 7.18 -2.24 9.09
N GLY A 114 7.28 -1.41 8.05
CA GLY A 114 6.63 -1.63 6.76
C GLY A 114 7.29 -2.73 5.91
N ILE A 115 8.51 -3.14 6.26
CA ILE A 115 9.24 -4.27 5.66
C ILE A 115 9.02 -5.51 6.52
N MET A 116 9.23 -5.40 7.84
CA MET A 116 9.07 -6.52 8.79
C MET A 116 7.66 -7.10 8.75
N GLY A 117 6.62 -6.28 8.65
CA GLY A 117 5.26 -6.78 8.55
C GLY A 117 5.00 -7.62 7.29
N TYR A 118 5.66 -7.30 6.17
CA TYR A 118 5.64 -8.11 4.96
C TYR A 118 6.43 -9.41 5.13
N LEU A 119 7.63 -9.34 5.71
CA LEU A 119 8.44 -10.54 6.00
C LEU A 119 7.71 -11.51 6.93
N ASN A 120 7.03 -10.99 7.96
CA ASN A 120 6.17 -11.76 8.86
C ASN A 120 4.99 -12.41 8.12
N TYR A 121 4.39 -11.70 7.16
CA TYR A 121 3.32 -12.25 6.32
C TYR A 121 3.83 -13.42 5.46
N ILE A 122 4.91 -13.23 4.69
CA ILE A 122 5.40 -14.26 3.77
C ILE A 122 5.92 -15.50 4.51
N ASN A 123 6.52 -15.33 5.69
CA ASN A 123 6.97 -16.44 6.52
C ASN A 123 5.78 -17.34 6.94
N LYS A 124 4.61 -16.73 7.17
CA LYS A 124 3.42 -17.46 7.61
C LYS A 124 2.58 -18.00 6.45
N PHE A 125 2.44 -17.25 5.37
CA PHE A 125 1.45 -17.53 4.32
C PHE A 125 2.04 -17.70 2.92
N GLY A 126 3.34 -17.46 2.75
CA GLY A 126 3.98 -17.43 1.44
C GLY A 126 3.82 -16.07 0.72
N ILE A 127 4.48 -15.96 -0.43
CA ILE A 127 4.42 -14.77 -1.28
C ILE A 127 3.04 -14.69 -1.95
N PRO A 128 2.33 -13.54 -1.89
CA PRO A 128 1.08 -13.35 -2.61
C PRO A 128 1.23 -13.55 -4.13
N ASP A 129 0.32 -14.29 -4.77
CA ASP A 129 0.24 -14.31 -6.23
C ASP A 129 -0.46 -13.04 -6.74
N LEU A 130 0.29 -12.21 -7.48
CA LEU A 130 -0.24 -10.97 -8.04
C LEU A 130 -1.38 -11.21 -9.04
N LYS A 131 -1.44 -12.37 -9.69
CA LYS A 131 -2.50 -12.70 -10.66
C LYS A 131 -3.87 -12.77 -9.98
N ASP A 132 -3.92 -13.21 -8.73
CA ASP A 132 -5.17 -13.39 -7.99
C ASP A 132 -5.68 -12.08 -7.39
N ILE A 133 -4.81 -11.10 -7.14
CA ILE A 133 -5.16 -9.86 -6.44
C ILE A 133 -5.25 -8.62 -7.33
N ARG A 134 -4.56 -8.62 -8.48
CA ARG A 134 -4.54 -7.46 -9.39
C ARG A 134 -5.94 -7.15 -9.92
N ASN A 135 -6.28 -5.86 -9.90
CA ASN A 135 -7.52 -5.31 -10.45
C ASN A 135 -8.83 -5.88 -9.84
N LEU A 136 -8.76 -6.65 -8.75
CA LEU A 136 -9.95 -7.07 -7.97
C LEU A 136 -10.74 -5.87 -7.42
N ILE A 137 -10.03 -4.78 -7.18
CA ILE A 137 -10.56 -3.49 -6.80
C ILE A 137 -10.07 -2.45 -7.80
N GLN A 138 -10.81 -1.36 -7.93
CA GLN A 138 -10.49 -0.25 -8.82
C GLN A 138 -10.10 0.97 -7.99
N LEU A 139 -9.13 1.75 -8.48
CA LEU A 139 -8.73 3.02 -7.89
C LEU A 139 -9.32 4.17 -8.72
N SER A 140 -10.00 5.08 -8.03
CA SER A 140 -10.42 6.38 -8.58
C SER A 140 -9.78 7.47 -7.75
N VAL A 141 -9.05 8.38 -8.40
CA VAL A 141 -8.38 9.51 -7.74
C VAL A 141 -9.06 10.82 -8.14
N GLU A 142 -9.45 11.60 -7.14
CA GLU A 142 -9.95 12.97 -7.29
C GLU A 142 -8.87 13.93 -6.77
N GLU A 143 -8.22 14.66 -7.68
CA GLU A 143 -7.29 15.74 -7.33
C GLU A 143 -8.10 17.00 -7.00
N ILE A 144 -8.01 17.48 -5.75
CA ILE A 144 -8.72 18.66 -5.26
C ILE A 144 -7.79 19.87 -5.36
N LEU A 145 -8.21 20.87 -6.13
CA LEU A 145 -7.55 22.17 -6.30
C LEU A 145 -7.67 23.03 -5.03
#